data_AF-A0A530AFC5-F1
#
_entry.id   AF-A0A530AFC5-F1
#
_cell.length_a   1.000
_cell.length_b   1.000
_cell.length_c   1.000
_cell.angle_alpha   90.00
_cell.angle_beta   90.00
_cell.angle_gamma   90.00
#
_symmetry.space_group_name_H-M   'P 1'
#
loop_
_entity.id
_entity.type
_entity.pdbx_description
1 polymer ?
#
loop_
_entity_poly.entity_id
_entity_poly.type
_entity_poly.pdbx_seq_one_letter_code
_entity_poly.pdbx_strand_id
1 'polypeptide(L)'
;GPVMNFPLEPKDLSPNVARVTLNLDGQNLVYYNNATRPQPMTWPGKDGTGVISLAFQPVDGSPEVMLNEAGSWAWLRMLRGGRFNATKLTDVYSLRLGTKGMWADFELKAASVENPYTLE
;
A
#
# COMPACT_ATOMS: atom_id res chain seq x y z
N GLY A 1 -6.01 14.70 -8.87
CA GLY A 1 -5.69 14.36 -7.47
C GLY A 1 -4.23 14.64 -7.23
N PRO A 2 -3.75 14.62 -5.98
CA PRO A 2 -2.35 14.88 -5.68
C PRO A 2 -1.45 13.76 -6.20
N VAL A 3 -0.23 14.13 -6.61
CA VAL A 3 0.87 13.18 -6.86
C VAL A 3 1.57 12.92 -5.53
N MET A 4 1.76 11.65 -5.19
CA MET A 4 2.40 11.22 -3.95
C MET A 4 3.43 10.15 -4.26
N ASN A 5 4.66 10.35 -3.78
CA ASN A 5 5.73 9.37 -3.82
C ASN A 5 5.98 8.89 -2.39
N PHE A 6 6.05 7.58 -2.19
CA PHE A 6 6.27 7.01 -0.88
C PHE A 6 6.86 5.60 -1.02
N PRO A 7 7.91 5.27 -0.25
CA PRO A 7 8.27 3.89 -0.01
C PRO A 7 7.18 3.19 0.82
N LEU A 8 6.80 1.99 0.40
CA LEU A 8 5.85 1.14 1.09
C LEU A 8 6.49 -0.24 1.34
N GLU A 9 6.45 -0.71 2.58
CA GLU A 9 6.98 -2.01 2.97
C GLU A 9 5.86 -2.83 3.63
N PRO A 10 5.52 -4.03 3.13
CA PRO A 10 4.59 -4.91 3.82
C PRO A 10 5.27 -5.53 5.04
N LYS A 11 4.57 -5.55 6.17
CA LYS A 11 5.11 -5.98 7.47
C LYS A 11 4.46 -7.24 8.01
N ASP A 12 3.16 -7.41 7.77
CA ASP A 12 2.39 -8.54 8.28
C ASP A 12 1.10 -8.73 7.46
N LEU A 13 0.46 -9.88 7.58
CA LEU A 13 -0.83 -10.18 6.98
C LEU A 13 -1.66 -11.09 7.89
N SER A 14 -2.96 -11.17 7.64
CA SER A 14 -3.84 -12.03 8.43
C SER A 14 -3.40 -13.50 8.38
N PRO A 15 -3.44 -14.27 9.49
CA PRO A 15 -3.00 -15.67 9.50
C PRO A 15 -3.72 -16.61 8.51
N ASN A 16 -4.92 -16.23 8.06
CA ASN A 16 -5.71 -16.96 7.07
C ASN A 16 -5.42 -16.54 5.62
N VAL A 17 -4.44 -15.67 5.38
CA VAL A 17 -4.04 -15.18 4.05
C VAL A 17 -2.66 -15.74 3.70
N ALA A 18 -2.54 -16.34 2.51
CA ALA A 18 -1.27 -16.84 1.98
C ALA A 18 -0.48 -15.76 1.24
N ARG A 19 -1.19 -14.82 0.60
CA ARG A 19 -0.61 -13.74 -0.19
C ARG A 19 -1.52 -12.53 -0.20
N VAL A 20 -0.93 -11.34 -0.12
CA VAL A 20 -1.61 -10.09 -0.48
C VAL A 20 -0.92 -9.48 -1.71
N THR A 21 -1.73 -8.97 -2.64
CA THR A 21 -1.28 -8.19 -3.79
C THR A 21 -1.95 -6.83 -3.74
N LEU A 22 -1.17 -5.76 -3.61
CA LEU A 22 -1.60 -4.39 -3.81
C LEU A 22 -1.17 -3.94 -5.20
N ASN A 23 -2.13 -3.73 -6.10
CA ASN A 23 -1.91 -3.00 -7.35
C ASN A 23 -2.28 -1.53 -7.13
N LEU A 24 -1.33 -0.64 -7.35
CA LEU A 24 -1.51 0.80 -7.27
C LEU A 24 -1.25 1.38 -8.65
N ASP A 25 -2.32 1.48 -9.44
CA ASP A 25 -2.33 2.05 -10.79
C ASP A 25 -1.20 1.49 -11.67
N GLY A 26 -1.14 0.16 -11.73
CA GLY A 26 -0.13 -0.59 -12.50
C GLY A 26 1.10 -1.04 -11.71
N GLN A 27 1.33 -0.52 -10.50
CA GLN A 27 2.45 -0.93 -9.66
C GLN A 27 2.02 -2.03 -8.69
N ASN A 28 2.61 -3.22 -8.83
CA ASN A 28 2.32 -4.35 -7.95
C ASN A 28 3.30 -4.41 -6.78
N LEU A 29 2.76 -4.51 -5.57
CA LEU A 29 3.46 -4.93 -4.36
C LEU A 29 2.82 -6.24 -3.91
N VAL A 30 3.62 -7.32 -3.89
CA VAL A 30 3.16 -8.67 -3.56
C VAL A 30 3.89 -9.15 -2.30
N TYR A 31 3.15 -9.72 -1.36
CA TYR A 31 3.68 -10.15 -0.08
C TYR A 31 3.17 -11.55 0.32
N TYR A 32 4.09 -12.40 0.79
CA TYR A 32 3.86 -13.82 1.14
C TYR A 32 4.19 -14.13 2.61
N ASN A 33 4.05 -13.15 3.51
CA ASN A 33 4.46 -13.28 4.91
C ASN A 33 5.95 -13.66 5.10
N ASN A 34 6.82 -13.03 4.31
CA ASN A 34 8.27 -13.25 4.34
C ASN A 34 9.01 -11.96 4.76
N ALA A 35 10.34 -11.99 4.79
CA ALA A 35 11.11 -10.76 4.98
C ALA A 35 11.05 -9.90 3.71
N THR A 36 10.86 -8.58 3.87
CA THR A 36 10.70 -7.64 2.77
C THR A 36 11.59 -6.41 2.93
N ARG A 37 11.57 -5.54 1.91
CA ARG A 37 12.24 -4.24 1.90
C ARG A 37 11.24 -3.20 1.39
N PRO A 38 11.41 -1.91 1.72
CA PRO A 38 10.60 -0.85 1.15
C PRO A 38 10.66 -0.84 -0.38
N GLN A 39 9.50 -0.75 -1.02
CA GLN A 39 9.36 -0.57 -2.45
C GLN A 39 8.90 0.87 -2.74
N PRO A 40 9.55 1.62 -3.65
CA PRO A 40 9.06 2.93 -4.06
C PRO A 40 7.73 2.79 -4.81
N MET A 41 6.74 3.56 -4.39
CA MET A 41 5.41 3.61 -5.00
C MET A 41 5.04 5.06 -5.32
N THR A 42 4.28 5.26 -6.40
CA THR A 42 3.76 6.57 -6.80
C THR A 42 2.26 6.52 -7.06
N TRP A 43 1.48 7.44 -6.49
CA TRP A 43 0.07 7.63 -6.85
C TRP A 43 -0.16 9.00 -7.48
N PRO A 44 -0.90 9.11 -8.61
CA PRO A 44 -1.26 8.03 -9.52
C PRO A 44 -0.02 7.34 -10.09
N GLY A 45 -0.20 6.11 -10.56
CA GLY A 45 0.87 5.31 -11.14
C GLY A 45 1.07 5.58 -12.62
N LYS A 46 2.03 4.89 -13.22
CA LYS A 46 2.43 5.10 -14.61
C LYS A 46 1.36 4.70 -15.63
N ASP A 47 0.45 3.79 -15.25
CA ASP A 47 -0.55 3.24 -16.17
C ASP A 47 -1.75 4.20 -16.34
N GLY A 48 -1.93 5.18 -15.44
CA GLY A 48 -2.94 6.23 -15.57
C GLY A 48 -4.40 5.74 -15.52
N THR A 49 -4.63 4.52 -15.05
CA THR A 49 -5.97 3.93 -14.86
C THR A 49 -6.73 4.61 -13.73
N GLY A 50 -6.01 5.14 -12.73
CA GLY A 50 -6.59 5.68 -11.52
C GLY A 50 -7.32 4.62 -10.69
N VAL A 51 -6.93 3.34 -10.81
CA VAL A 51 -7.50 2.22 -10.05
C VAL A 51 -6.47 1.67 -9.07
N ILE A 52 -6.94 1.28 -7.88
CA ILE A 52 -6.19 0.51 -6.88
C ILE A 52 -6.96 -0.77 -6.63
N SER A 53 -6.26 -1.91 -6.59
CA SER A 53 -6.80 -3.17 -6.12
C SER A 53 -5.96 -3.74 -4.99
N LEU A 54 -6.62 -4.27 -3.97
CA LEU A 54 -6.03 -5.01 -2.88
C LEU A 54 -6.66 -6.40 -2.87
N ALA A 55 -5.89 -7.41 -3.24
CA ALA A 55 -6.33 -8.79 -3.34
C ALA A 55 -5.66 -9.65 -2.26
N PHE A 56 -6.45 -10.43 -1.56
CA PHE A 56 -6.01 -11.42 -0.58
C PHE A 56 -6.28 -12.82 -1.12
N GLN A 57 -5.25 -13.65 -1.20
CA GLN A 57 -5.37 -15.08 -1.48
C GLN A 57 -5.44 -15.84 -0.15
N PRO A 58 -6.57 -16.47 0.18
CA PRO A 58 -6.72 -17.28 1.40
C PRO A 58 -5.84 -18.53 1.38
N VAL A 59 -5.39 -18.96 2.58
CA VAL A 59 -4.58 -20.19 2.76
C VAL A 59 -5.36 -21.48 2.49
N ASP A 60 -6.68 -21.44 2.63
CA ASP A 60 -7.57 -22.59 2.45
C ASP A 60 -7.93 -22.84 0.97
N GLY A 61 -7.39 -22.04 0.04
CA GLY A 61 -7.64 -22.14 -1.39
C GLY A 61 -8.99 -21.56 -1.84
N SER A 62 -9.74 -20.89 -0.97
CA SER A 62 -10.94 -20.17 -1.37
C SER A 62 -10.62 -19.01 -2.35
N PRO A 63 -11.61 -18.50 -3.11
CA PRO A 63 -11.38 -17.42 -4.07
C PRO A 63 -10.78 -16.17 -3.45
N GLU A 64 -10.04 -15.39 -4.24
CA GLU A 64 -9.45 -14.14 -3.77
C GLU A 64 -10.52 -13.17 -3.24
N VAL A 65 -10.20 -12.52 -2.13
CA VAL A 65 -11.00 -11.45 -1.55
C VAL A 65 -10.39 -10.12 -1.94
N MET A 66 -11.17 -9.28 -2.61
CA MET A 66 -10.67 -8.02 -3.18
C MET A 66 -11.37 -6.79 -2.61
N LEU A 67 -10.61 -5.70 -2.49
CA LEU A 67 -11.06 -4.32 -2.33
C LEU A 67 -10.54 -3.51 -3.51
N ASN A 68 -11.41 -2.72 -4.15
CA ASN A 68 -11.03 -1.84 -5.25
C ASN A 68 -11.44 -0.41 -4.93
N GLU A 69 -10.57 0.53 -5.27
CA GLU A 69 -10.83 1.97 -5.21
C GLU A 69 -10.45 2.60 -6.56
N ALA A 70 -11.25 3.56 -7.05
CA ALA A 70 -11.03 4.15 -8.37
C ALA A 70 -11.20 5.66 -8.36
N GLY A 71 -10.59 6.35 -9.33
CA GLY A 71 -10.64 7.80 -9.51
C GLY A 71 -9.50 8.53 -8.81
N SER A 72 -9.36 9.84 -9.07
CA SER A 72 -8.14 10.61 -8.75
C SER A 72 -7.76 10.71 -7.26
N TRP A 73 -8.61 10.23 -6.36
CA TRP A 73 -8.43 10.25 -4.90
C TRP A 73 -8.46 8.85 -4.28
N ALA A 74 -8.37 7.79 -5.09
CA ALA A 74 -8.47 6.40 -4.63
C ALA A 74 -7.45 6.06 -3.53
N TRP A 75 -6.19 6.48 -3.67
CA TRP A 75 -5.19 6.21 -2.61
C TRP A 75 -5.55 6.86 -1.27
N LEU A 76 -6.04 8.10 -1.29
CA LEU A 76 -6.45 8.78 -0.06
C LEU A 76 -7.71 8.14 0.55
N ARG A 77 -8.59 7.56 -0.27
CA ARG A 77 -9.69 6.73 0.24
C ARG A 77 -9.21 5.42 0.85
N MET A 78 -8.23 4.74 0.25
CA MET A 78 -7.60 3.56 0.85
C MET A 78 -7.01 3.88 2.23
N LEU A 79 -6.26 4.98 2.36
CA LEU A 79 -5.70 5.40 3.66
C LEU A 79 -6.78 5.70 4.71
N ARG A 80 -7.87 6.36 4.31
CA ARG A 80 -8.99 6.71 5.21
C ARG A 80 -9.86 5.51 5.58
N GLY A 81 -10.00 4.54 4.67
CA GLY A 81 -10.73 3.29 4.91
C GLY A 81 -9.94 2.27 5.72
N GLY A 82 -8.60 2.38 5.70
CA GLY A 82 -7.69 1.60 6.53
C GLY A 82 -7.47 2.19 7.93
N ARG A 83 -6.49 1.63 8.64
CA ARG A 83 -5.97 2.20 9.90
C ARG A 83 -4.61 2.82 9.63
N PHE A 84 -4.58 4.14 9.48
CA PHE A 84 -3.36 4.90 9.20
C PHE A 84 -2.96 5.73 10.41
N ASN A 85 -1.80 5.43 11.01
CA ASN A 85 -1.34 6.08 12.24
C ASN A 85 0.14 6.47 12.15
N ALA A 86 0.49 7.59 12.80
CA ALA A 86 1.89 7.97 13.00
C ALA A 86 2.59 6.95 13.92
N THR A 87 3.88 6.75 13.70
CA THR A 87 4.74 5.95 14.60
C THR A 87 5.60 6.85 15.49
N LYS A 88 6.52 6.25 16.25
CA LYS A 88 7.53 7.00 17.02
C LYS A 88 8.64 7.59 16.14
N LEU A 89 8.83 7.06 14.93
CA LEU A 89 9.81 7.56 13.99
C LEU A 89 9.18 8.66 13.14
N THR A 90 9.90 9.76 12.97
CA THR A 90 9.52 10.83 12.05
C THR A 90 9.36 10.27 10.65
N ASP A 91 8.31 10.70 9.95
CA ASP A 91 8.00 10.33 8.56
C ASP A 91 7.67 8.85 8.32
N VAL A 92 7.52 8.05 9.38
CA VAL A 92 7.10 6.64 9.28
C VAL A 92 5.69 6.47 9.85
N TYR A 93 4.85 5.84 9.07
CA TYR A 93 3.44 5.60 9.37
C TYR A 93 3.13 4.11 9.29
N SER A 94 2.36 3.61 10.27
CA SER A 94 1.76 2.28 10.18
C SER A 94 0.45 2.36 9.42
N LEU A 95 0.24 1.44 8.48
CA LEU A 95 -0.95 1.37 7.65
C LEU A 95 -1.50 -0.06 7.65
N ARG A 96 -2.71 -0.27 8.17
CA ARG A 96 -3.47 -1.51 7.94
C ARG A 96 -4.49 -1.29 6.85
N LEU A 97 -4.41 -2.06 5.76
CA LEU A 97 -5.44 -2.13 4.73
C LEU A 97 -6.15 -3.48 4.83
N GLY A 98 -7.45 -3.54 4.56
CA GLY A 98 -8.19 -4.79 4.67
C GLY A 98 -9.64 -4.70 4.24
N THR A 99 -10.25 -5.86 4.06
CA THR A 99 -11.67 -6.02 3.74
C THR A 99 -12.14 -7.41 4.17
N LYS A 100 -13.44 -7.56 4.49
CA LYS A 100 -14.07 -8.83 4.86
C LYS A 100 -13.29 -9.66 5.92
N GLY A 101 -12.70 -8.99 6.90
CA GLY A 101 -11.94 -9.64 7.98
C GLY A 101 -10.50 -10.04 7.63
N MET A 102 -10.07 -9.86 6.38
CA MET A 102 -8.68 -10.02 5.95
C MET A 102 -7.98 -8.66 5.92
N TRP A 103 -6.71 -8.64 6.27
CA TRP A 103 -5.90 -7.43 6.35
C TRP A 103 -4.43 -7.71 6.03
N ALA A 104 -3.73 -6.66 5.63
CA ALA A 104 -2.28 -6.57 5.54
C ALA A 104 -1.80 -5.28 6.18
N ASP A 105 -0.69 -5.38 6.90
CA ASP A 105 0.00 -4.26 7.52
C ASP A 105 1.17 -3.83 6.66
N PHE A 106 1.34 -2.53 6.57
CA PHE A 106 2.40 -1.86 5.83
C PHE A 106 3.03 -0.78 6.70
N GLU A 107 4.30 -0.53 6.44
CA GLU A 107 4.99 0.68 6.85
C GLU A 107 5.09 1.59 5.64
N LEU A 108 4.52 2.78 5.75
CA LEU A 108 4.61 3.84 4.76
C LEU A 108 5.63 4.86 5.25
N LYS A 109 6.62 5.16 4.41
CA LYS A 109 7.54 6.27 4.66
C LYS A 109 7.11 7.44 3.81
N ALA A 110 6.89 8.60 4.42
CA ALA A 110 6.74 9.82 3.65
C ALA A 110 8.08 10.07 2.95
N ALA A 111 8.06 10.19 1.62
CA ALA A 111 9.25 10.67 0.93
C ALA A 111 9.48 12.10 1.43
N SER A 112 10.62 12.34 2.09
CA SER A 112 11.11 13.70 2.23
C SER A 112 11.18 14.30 0.83
N VAL A 113 10.83 15.58 0.70
CA VAL A 113 11.19 16.34 -0.49
C VAL A 113 12.72 16.45 -0.48
N GLU A 114 13.43 15.40 -0.88
CA GLU A 114 14.83 15.52 -1.26
C GLU A 114 14.83 16.40 -2.50
N ASN A 115 15.03 17.69 -2.26
CA ASN A 115 15.21 18.70 -3.28
C ASN A 115 16.59 18.47 -3.91
N PRO A 116 16.70 17.99 -5.16
CA PRO A 116 18.00 17.73 -5.78
C PRO A 116 18.75 19.00 -6.19
N TYR A 117 18.25 20.19 -5.81
CA TYR A 117 18.77 21.51 -6.20
C TYR A 117 19.45 22.30 -5.07
N THR A 118 19.84 21.70 -3.95
CA THR A 118 20.90 22.32 -3.12
C THR A 118 22.26 22.10 -3.77
N LEU A 119 22.51 22.87 -4.84
CA LEU A 119 23.84 23.32 -5.21
C LEU A 119 23.91 24.77 -4.75
N GLU A 120 24.67 25.04 -3.68
CA GLU A 120 25.26 26.37 -3.50
C GLU A 120 26.36 26.59 -4.55
#